data_AF-A0AAW2KGA0-F1
#
_entry.id   AF-A0AAW2KGA0-F1
#
_cell.length_a   1.000
_cell.length_b   1.000
_cell.length_c   1.000
_cell.angle_alpha   90.00
_cell.angle_beta   90.00
_cell.angle_gamma   90.00
#
_symmetry.space_group_name_H-M   'P 1'
#
loop_
_entity.id
_entity.type
_entity.pdbx_description
1 polymer ?
#
loop_
_entity_poly.entity_id
_entity_poly.type
_entity_poly.pdbx_seq_one_letter_code
_entity_poly.pdbx_strand_id
1 'polypeptide(L)'
;MKYFKYLCLCSLITVLSVPASSYGSMIDEKDLHVGEELLKEALPLQNGARLYQLQGLRPHRWYEVKISYPASIPASFSLQLNRGTADLGLNLGRKLLNTEKIIFMTDEMLLSTDQGGISVLINVKPEGIVAIPGIQEREYVMFNIGVSQLLLNMFPTVT
;
A
#
# COMPACT_ATOMS: atom_id res chain seq x y z
N MET A 1 57.16 1.50 20.42
CA MET A 1 56.45 1.42 19.12
C MET A 1 55.42 0.27 19.08
N LYS A 2 54.56 0.09 20.09
CA LYS A 2 53.48 -0.93 20.07
C LYS A 2 52.09 -0.31 19.92
N TYR A 3 51.90 0.92 20.41
CA TYR A 3 50.62 1.64 20.38
C TYR A 3 50.18 2.10 18.99
N PHE A 4 51.11 2.40 18.09
CA PHE A 4 50.79 2.86 16.73
C PHE A 4 50.09 1.78 15.89
N LYS A 5 50.43 0.50 16.15
CA LYS A 5 49.82 -0.65 15.46
C LYS A 5 48.38 -0.91 15.90
N TYR A 6 48.08 -0.66 17.18
CA TYR A 6 46.71 -0.75 17.72
C TYR A 6 45.84 0.41 17.23
N LEU A 7 46.39 1.62 17.14
CA LEU A 7 45.68 2.79 16.62
C LEU A 7 45.19 2.56 15.17
N CYS A 8 46.03 1.95 14.34
CA CYS A 8 45.71 1.62 12.94
C CYS A 8 44.71 0.45 12.80
N LEU A 9 44.67 -0.47 13.77
CA LEU A 9 43.70 -1.58 13.79
C LEU A 9 42.30 -1.06 14.16
N CYS A 10 42.21 -0.12 15.10
CA CYS A 10 40.95 0.50 15.51
C CYS A 10 40.30 1.27 14.36
N SER A 11 41.08 2.00 13.55
CA SER A 11 40.55 2.73 12.39
C SER A 11 40.04 1.81 11.28
N LEU A 12 40.54 0.57 11.16
CA LEU A 12 40.08 -0.38 10.15
C LEU A 12 38.73 -1.03 10.55
N ILE A 13 38.51 -1.25 11.86
CA ILE A 13 37.27 -1.86 12.39
C ILE A 13 36.07 -0.91 12.27
N THR A 14 36.30 0.41 12.40
CA THR A 14 35.24 1.41 12.23
C THR A 14 34.75 1.54 10.79
N VAL A 15 35.56 1.18 9.79
CA VAL A 15 35.15 1.21 8.37
C VAL A 15 34.39 -0.06 7.96
N LEU A 16 34.59 -1.17 8.68
CA LEU A 16 33.83 -2.41 8.46
C LEU A 16 32.48 -2.41 9.18
N SER A 17 32.36 -1.57 10.21
CA SER A 17 31.11 -1.30 10.93
C SER A 17 30.38 -0.12 10.28
N VAL A 18 30.24 -0.14 8.96
CA VAL A 18 29.11 0.56 8.35
C VAL A 18 27.89 -0.13 8.96
N PRO A 19 27.04 0.54 9.77
CA PRO A 19 25.72 -0.02 9.99
C PRO A 19 25.17 -0.16 8.58
N ALA A 20 24.95 -1.40 8.12
CA ALA A 20 24.11 -1.63 6.97
C ALA A 20 22.89 -0.78 7.28
N SER A 21 22.76 0.35 6.58
CA SER A 21 21.60 1.18 6.76
C SER A 21 20.49 0.21 6.44
N SER A 22 19.72 -0.20 7.45
CA SER A 22 18.40 -0.68 7.23
C SER A 22 17.76 0.49 6.50
N TYR A 23 17.83 0.44 5.17
CA TYR A 23 17.00 1.21 4.29
C TYR A 23 15.64 0.63 4.59
N GLY A 24 15.07 1.05 5.74
CA GLY A 24 13.67 0.91 6.01
C GLY A 24 13.06 1.61 4.83
N SER A 25 12.62 0.82 3.85
CA SER A 25 11.89 1.29 2.70
C SER A 25 10.76 2.13 3.29
N MET A 26 10.94 3.45 3.33
CA MET A 26 9.89 4.37 3.73
C MET A 26 8.82 4.15 2.68
N ILE A 27 7.79 3.38 3.04
CA ILE A 27 6.64 3.17 2.18
C ILE A 27 6.05 4.56 1.98
N ASP A 28 5.93 4.97 0.73
CA ASP A 28 5.35 6.26 0.38
C ASP A 28 3.94 6.35 0.97
N GLU A 29 3.62 7.47 1.61
CA GLU A 29 2.40 7.68 2.38
C GLU A 29 1.62 8.87 1.81
N LYS A 30 0.31 8.70 1.66
CA LYS A 30 -0.55 9.73 1.06
C LYS A 30 -1.93 9.75 1.70
N ASP A 31 -2.52 10.92 1.85
CA ASP A 31 -3.89 11.04 2.32
C ASP A 31 -4.91 10.69 1.22
N LEU A 32 -5.97 9.99 1.61
CA LEU A 32 -7.13 9.66 0.79
C LEU A 32 -8.41 10.07 1.53
N HIS A 33 -9.04 11.15 1.07
CA HIS A 33 -10.25 11.69 1.70
C HIS A 33 -11.52 11.00 1.19
N VAL A 34 -12.47 10.75 2.09
CA VAL A 34 -13.80 10.23 1.73
C VAL A 34 -14.51 11.15 0.73
N GLY A 35 -14.93 10.56 -0.38
CA GLY A 35 -15.61 11.26 -1.47
C GLY A 35 -14.66 11.84 -2.53
N GLU A 36 -13.35 11.72 -2.34
CA GLU A 36 -12.34 12.16 -3.31
C GLU A 36 -11.69 10.96 -4.00
N GLU A 37 -11.57 11.05 -5.33
CA GLU A 37 -10.83 10.08 -6.14
C GLU A 37 -9.49 10.67 -6.55
N LEU A 38 -8.40 9.98 -6.20
CA LEU A 38 -7.07 10.28 -6.70
C LEU A 38 -6.91 9.64 -8.09
N LEU A 39 -6.66 10.49 -9.09
CA LEU A 39 -6.57 10.09 -10.48
C LEU A 39 -5.12 9.94 -10.93
N LYS A 40 -4.85 8.94 -11.77
CA LYS A 40 -3.55 8.72 -12.42
C LYS A 40 -2.38 8.59 -11.43
N GLU A 41 -2.64 7.96 -10.29
CA GLU A 41 -1.57 7.53 -9.39
C GLU A 41 -0.67 6.54 -10.13
N ALA A 42 0.63 6.56 -9.83
CA ALA A 42 1.60 5.66 -10.43
C ALA A 42 2.40 4.92 -9.35
N LEU A 43 2.59 3.62 -9.55
CA LEU A 43 3.45 2.77 -8.74
C LEU A 43 4.42 1.99 -9.62
N PRO A 44 5.65 1.72 -9.14
CA PRO A 44 6.55 0.80 -9.82
C PRO A 44 5.86 -0.54 -10.02
N LEU A 45 5.88 -1.08 -11.24
CA LEU A 45 5.26 -2.36 -11.54
C LEU A 45 5.94 -3.50 -10.75
N GLN A 46 7.25 -3.38 -10.55
CA GLN A 46 8.06 -4.29 -9.75
C GLN A 46 8.09 -3.81 -8.29
N ASN A 47 7.47 -4.59 -7.38
CA ASN A 47 7.45 -4.33 -5.94
C ASN A 47 6.91 -2.94 -5.52
N GLY A 48 6.03 -2.34 -6.31
CA GLY A 48 5.41 -1.06 -5.94
C GLY A 48 4.47 -1.21 -4.76
N ALA A 49 4.60 -0.31 -3.79
CA ALA A 49 3.71 -0.21 -2.65
C ALA A 49 3.51 1.26 -2.25
N ARG A 50 2.30 1.58 -1.76
CA ARG A 50 1.98 2.89 -1.16
C ARG A 50 0.93 2.71 -0.07
N LEU A 51 1.11 3.43 1.02
CA LEU A 51 0.17 3.51 2.12
C LEU A 51 -0.75 4.71 1.93
N TYR A 52 -2.05 4.50 1.99
CA TYR A 52 -3.04 5.57 1.95
C TYR A 52 -3.68 5.74 3.32
N GLN A 53 -3.52 6.91 3.93
CA GLN A 53 -4.21 7.27 5.17
C GLN A 53 -5.61 7.74 4.87
N LEU A 54 -6.61 7.10 5.49
CA LEU A 54 -8.00 7.40 5.20
C LEU A 54 -8.49 8.56 6.06
N GLN A 55 -8.88 9.64 5.40
CA GLN A 55 -9.31 10.89 6.05
C GLN A 55 -10.82 11.11 5.88
N GLY A 56 -11.45 11.70 6.90
CA GLY A 56 -12.89 12.04 6.86
C GLY A 56 -13.82 10.85 7.14
N LEU A 57 -13.31 9.77 7.74
CA LEU A 57 -14.13 8.66 8.21
C LEU A 57 -15.03 9.08 9.39
N ARG A 58 -16.23 8.51 9.45
CA ARG A 58 -17.22 8.69 10.53
C ARG A 58 -17.48 7.35 11.18
N PRO A 59 -17.65 7.27 12.52
CA PRO A 59 -17.87 6.02 13.23
C PRO A 59 -19.16 5.33 12.80
N HIS A 60 -19.22 4.00 12.94
CA HIS A 60 -20.40 3.17 12.64
C HIS A 60 -20.87 3.30 11.18
N ARG A 61 -19.95 3.62 10.26
CA ARG A 61 -20.21 3.68 8.82
C ARG A 61 -19.40 2.65 8.09
N TRP A 62 -19.97 2.19 6.98
CA TRP A 62 -19.31 1.31 6.04
C TRP A 62 -18.66 2.12 4.93
N TYR A 63 -17.49 1.66 4.52
CA TYR A 63 -16.69 2.28 3.49
C TYR A 63 -16.24 1.23 2.48
N GLU A 64 -16.15 1.64 1.22
CA GLU A 64 -15.51 0.90 0.14
C GLU A 64 -14.29 1.69 -0.32
N VAL A 65 -13.12 1.07 -0.26
CA VAL A 65 -11.94 1.55 -0.97
C VAL A 65 -11.84 0.74 -2.24
N LYS A 66 -11.77 1.43 -3.36
CA LYS A 66 -11.74 0.82 -4.68
C LYS A 66 -10.59 1.41 -5.49
N ILE A 67 -9.94 0.53 -6.23
CA ILE A 67 -8.99 0.92 -7.27
C ILE A 67 -9.45 0.45 -8.64
N SER A 68 -9.00 1.16 -9.66
CA SER A 68 -9.19 0.76 -11.06
C SER A 68 -7.92 1.05 -11.85
N TYR A 69 -7.55 0.11 -12.71
CA TYR A 69 -6.34 0.21 -13.54
C TYR A 69 -6.60 -0.34 -14.95
N PRO A 70 -5.76 0.00 -15.95
CA PRO A 70 -5.93 -0.48 -17.31
C PRO A 70 -5.80 -2.01 -17.41
N ALA A 71 -6.81 -2.68 -17.97
CA ALA A 71 -6.80 -4.13 -18.21
C ALA A 71 -5.71 -4.58 -19.22
N SER A 72 -5.15 -3.64 -20.00
CA SER A 72 -4.06 -3.90 -20.94
C SER A 72 -2.71 -4.12 -20.28
N ILE A 73 -2.58 -3.91 -18.96
CA ILE A 73 -1.35 -4.09 -18.21
C ILE A 73 -1.51 -5.36 -17.36
N PRO A 74 -0.66 -6.39 -17.54
CA PRO A 74 -0.71 -7.60 -16.74
C PRO A 74 -0.17 -7.34 -15.33
N ALA A 75 -0.99 -6.78 -14.47
CA ALA A 75 -0.66 -6.45 -13.09
C ALA A 75 -1.81 -6.79 -12.16
N SER A 76 -1.49 -7.34 -11.00
CA SER A 76 -2.41 -7.50 -9.87
C SER A 76 -2.12 -6.43 -8.85
N PHE A 77 -3.18 -5.88 -8.32
CA PHE A 77 -3.11 -5.12 -7.08
C PHE A 77 -3.58 -5.96 -5.91
N SER A 78 -3.21 -5.57 -4.69
CA SER A 78 -3.76 -6.10 -3.45
C SER A 78 -3.97 -4.96 -2.46
N LEU A 79 -5.11 -4.98 -1.78
CA LEU A 79 -5.51 -3.99 -0.79
C LEU A 79 -5.46 -4.66 0.59
N GLN A 80 -4.73 -4.06 1.51
CA GLN A 80 -4.65 -4.51 2.90
C GLN A 80 -5.05 -3.35 3.81
N LEU A 81 -6.13 -3.53 4.56
CA LEU A 81 -6.58 -2.56 5.54
C LEU A 81 -5.71 -2.69 6.80
N ASN A 82 -5.16 -1.58 7.28
CA ASN A 82 -4.40 -1.49 8.51
C ASN A 82 -5.17 -0.63 9.52
N ARG A 83 -5.41 -1.18 10.71
CA ARG A 83 -6.27 -0.59 11.77
C ARG A 83 -5.57 -0.44 13.12
N GLY A 84 -4.23 -0.51 13.17
CA GLY A 84 -3.46 -0.45 14.44
C GLY A 84 -3.60 -1.69 15.33
N THR A 85 -4.70 -2.43 15.23
CA THR A 85 -4.92 -3.77 15.79
C THR A 85 -5.21 -4.77 14.67
N ALA A 86 -4.81 -6.02 14.87
CA ALA A 86 -4.60 -7.06 13.86
C ALA A 86 -5.87 -7.63 13.19
N ASP A 87 -6.83 -6.79 12.82
CA ASP A 87 -8.03 -7.20 12.06
C ASP A 87 -7.86 -6.94 10.57
N LEU A 88 -7.54 -8.03 9.88
CA LEU A 88 -7.52 -8.16 8.42
C LEU A 88 -8.90 -7.81 7.87
N GLY A 89 -8.99 -6.68 7.15
CA GLY A 89 -10.21 -6.30 6.44
C GLY A 89 -10.69 -7.43 5.51
N LEU A 90 -12.00 -7.62 5.43
CA LEU A 90 -12.59 -8.71 4.66
C LEU A 90 -12.53 -8.37 3.16
N ASN A 91 -11.73 -9.11 2.40
CA ASN A 91 -11.84 -9.15 0.94
C ASN A 91 -13.06 -10.00 0.57
N LEU A 92 -14.25 -9.41 0.64
CA LEU A 92 -15.54 -10.10 0.42
C LEU A 92 -15.87 -10.39 -1.06
N GLY A 93 -14.94 -10.18 -1.99
CA GLY A 93 -15.20 -10.20 -3.43
C GLY A 93 -14.45 -11.28 -4.21
N ARG A 94 -15.05 -11.73 -5.32
CA ARG A 94 -14.32 -12.38 -6.41
C ARG A 94 -13.39 -11.35 -7.07
N LYS A 95 -12.17 -11.75 -7.40
CA LYS A 95 -11.19 -10.90 -8.09
C LYS A 95 -11.73 -10.49 -9.47
N LEU A 96 -11.80 -9.19 -9.74
CA LEU A 96 -12.13 -8.64 -11.05
C LEU A 96 -10.84 -8.34 -11.81
N LEU A 97 -10.87 -8.38 -13.15
CA LEU A 97 -9.64 -8.31 -13.97
C LEU A 97 -8.88 -6.98 -13.88
N ASN A 98 -9.55 -5.90 -13.50
CA ASN A 98 -8.99 -4.54 -13.60
C ASN A 98 -9.41 -3.62 -12.45
N THR A 99 -9.98 -4.20 -11.40
CA THR A 99 -10.40 -3.48 -10.21
C THR A 99 -10.20 -4.35 -8.99
N GLU A 100 -9.72 -3.76 -7.90
CA GLU A 100 -9.72 -4.39 -6.58
C GLU A 100 -10.52 -3.51 -5.62
N LYS A 101 -11.15 -4.14 -4.64
CA LYS A 101 -11.89 -3.41 -3.62
C LYS A 101 -11.85 -4.10 -2.27
N ILE A 102 -11.92 -3.29 -1.21
CA ILE A 102 -12.09 -3.75 0.16
C ILE A 102 -13.24 -2.96 0.80
N ILE A 103 -14.09 -3.67 1.54
CA ILE A 103 -15.22 -3.08 2.26
C ILE A 103 -14.97 -3.26 3.75
N PHE A 104 -15.17 -2.21 4.52
CA PHE A 104 -14.91 -2.25 5.95
C PHE A 104 -15.85 -1.33 6.72
N MET A 105 -16.15 -1.71 7.95
CA MET A 105 -16.89 -0.87 8.89
C MET A 105 -15.92 -0.16 9.82
N THR A 106 -16.29 1.06 10.22
CA THR A 106 -15.59 1.83 11.25
C THR A 106 -16.31 1.67 12.59
N ASP A 107 -15.54 1.68 13.67
CA ASP A 107 -16.03 1.67 15.05
C ASP A 107 -15.39 2.83 15.83
N GLU A 108 -16.02 3.29 16.90
CA GLU A 108 -15.56 4.44 17.71
C GLU A 108 -14.16 4.21 18.27
N MET A 109 -13.84 2.99 18.69
CA MET A 109 -12.53 2.63 19.24
C MET A 109 -11.38 2.73 18.20
N LEU A 110 -11.69 2.49 16.92
CA LEU A 110 -10.71 2.52 15.83
C LEU A 110 -10.37 3.95 15.35
N LEU A 111 -11.27 4.91 15.58
CA LEU A 111 -11.07 6.30 15.19
C LEU A 111 -10.45 7.16 16.30
N SER A 112 -10.44 6.65 17.54
CA SER A 112 -9.93 7.36 18.72
C SER A 112 -8.54 6.89 19.16
N THR A 113 -7.90 6.02 18.39
CA THR A 113 -6.55 5.53 18.70
C THR A 113 -5.49 6.55 18.29
N ASP A 114 -4.60 6.93 19.21
CA ASP A 114 -3.38 7.73 18.96
C ASP A 114 -2.36 7.05 18.00
N GLN A 115 -2.71 5.87 17.46
CA GLN A 115 -1.85 4.97 16.68
C GLN A 115 -1.92 5.19 15.15
N GLY A 116 -2.28 6.41 14.70
CA GLY A 116 -2.16 6.79 13.29
C GLY A 116 -3.35 6.47 12.39
N GLY A 117 -4.54 6.22 12.96
CA GLY A 117 -5.78 6.10 12.21
C GLY A 117 -5.91 4.84 11.34
N ILE A 118 -6.84 4.85 10.40
CA ILE A 118 -7.10 3.73 9.48
C ILE A 118 -6.38 4.02 8.16
N SER A 119 -5.59 3.06 7.68
CA SER A 119 -4.91 3.13 6.38
C SER A 119 -5.19 1.93 5.49
N VAL A 120 -4.95 2.08 4.20
CA VAL A 120 -4.92 0.98 3.23
C VAL A 120 -3.55 0.92 2.57
N LEU A 121 -2.87 -0.21 2.71
CA LEU A 121 -1.67 -0.53 1.97
C LEU A 121 -2.06 -1.13 0.62
N ILE A 122 -1.56 -0.49 -0.45
CA ILE A 122 -1.66 -0.96 -1.82
C ILE A 122 -0.34 -1.60 -2.19
N ASN A 123 -0.37 -2.82 -2.73
CA ASN A 123 0.78 -3.44 -3.38
C ASN A 123 0.43 -3.83 -4.81
N VAL A 124 1.37 -3.66 -5.73
CA VAL A 124 1.28 -4.16 -7.11
C VAL A 124 2.29 -5.29 -7.35
N LYS A 125 1.86 -6.29 -8.12
CA LYS A 125 2.72 -7.35 -8.66
C LYS A 125 2.41 -7.56 -10.14
N PRO A 126 3.41 -7.85 -10.99
CA PRO A 126 3.14 -8.28 -12.37
C PRO A 126 2.43 -9.65 -12.38
N GLU A 127 1.46 -9.84 -13.28
CA GLU A 127 0.68 -11.08 -13.43
C GLU A 127 1.04 -11.93 -14.64
N GLY A 128 2.06 -11.53 -15.40
CA GLY A 128 2.49 -12.28 -16.57
C GLY A 128 3.78 -11.75 -17.14
N ILE A 129 4.42 -12.56 -17.98
CA ILE A 129 5.58 -12.16 -18.76
C ILE A 129 5.05 -11.62 -20.09
N VAL A 130 5.19 -10.32 -20.32
CA VAL A 130 5.02 -9.76 -21.66
C VAL A 130 6.30 -9.04 -22.03
N ALA A 131 7.41 -9.77 -21.93
CA ALA A 131 8.66 -9.35 -22.53
C ALA A 131 8.51 -9.49 -24.05
N ILE A 132 8.29 -8.36 -24.73
CA ILE A 132 8.48 -8.30 -26.19
C ILE A 132 9.99 -8.13 -26.40
N PRO A 133 10.68 -9.08 -27.06
CA PRO A 133 12.12 -8.98 -27.27
C PRO A 133 12.49 -7.64 -27.94
N GLY A 134 13.42 -6.91 -27.33
CA GLY A 134 13.90 -5.61 -27.84
C GLY A 134 13.07 -4.39 -27.42
N ILE A 135 12.01 -4.56 -26.63
CA ILE A 135 11.24 -3.45 -26.05
C ILE A 135 11.49 -3.38 -24.54
N GLN A 136 11.75 -2.18 -24.01
CA GLN A 136 11.86 -1.94 -22.57
C GLN A 136 10.51 -2.24 -21.89
N GLU A 137 10.54 -3.06 -20.85
CA GLU A 137 9.33 -3.37 -20.07
C GLU A 137 8.78 -2.10 -19.40
N ARG A 138 7.47 -2.09 -19.17
CA ARG A 138 6.83 -0.97 -18.45
C ARG A 138 7.31 -0.96 -17.01
N GLU A 139 7.89 0.16 -16.60
CA GLU A 139 8.42 0.33 -15.24
C GLU A 139 7.33 0.67 -14.22
N TYR A 140 6.21 1.26 -14.66
CA TYR A 140 5.14 1.74 -13.78
C TYR A 140 3.75 1.29 -14.27
N VAL A 141 2.83 1.15 -13.33
CA VAL A 141 1.40 1.02 -13.59
C VAL A 141 0.67 2.27 -13.11
N MET A 142 -0.30 2.74 -13.88
CA MET A 142 -1.20 3.81 -13.47
C MET A 142 -2.53 3.25 -12.97
N PHE A 143 -3.09 3.87 -11.94
CA PHE A 143 -4.38 3.52 -11.38
C PHE A 143 -5.09 4.75 -10.82
N ASN A 144 -6.38 4.61 -10.58
CA ASN A 144 -7.13 5.52 -9.73
C ASN A 144 -7.50 4.82 -8.43
N ILE A 145 -7.66 5.59 -7.37
CA ILE A 145 -8.11 5.10 -6.06
C ILE A 145 -9.10 6.09 -5.45
N GLY A 146 -10.16 5.57 -4.84
CA GLY A 146 -11.15 6.37 -4.11
C GLY A 146 -11.69 5.63 -2.90
N VAL A 147 -12.20 6.40 -1.93
CA VAL A 147 -12.94 5.88 -0.78
C VAL A 147 -14.34 6.48 -0.71
N SER A 148 -15.35 5.62 -0.64
CA SER A 148 -16.76 6.02 -0.63
C SER A 148 -17.49 5.43 0.56
N GLN A 149 -18.36 6.22 1.19
CA GLN A 149 -19.26 5.73 2.22
C GLN A 149 -20.38 4.90 1.58
N LEU A 150 -20.61 3.69 2.09
CA LEU A 150 -21.71 2.84 1.66
C LEU A 150 -22.97 3.13 2.48
N LEU A 151 -24.11 3.11 1.79
CA LEU A 151 -25.43 3.07 2.39
C LEU A 151 -25.91 1.61 2.47
N LEU A 152 -26.76 1.30 3.45
CA LEU A 152 -27.22 -0.08 3.75
C LEU A 152 -27.85 -0.82 2.55
N ASN A 153 -28.36 -0.09 1.57
CA ASN A 153 -28.93 -0.64 0.34
C ASN A 153 -27.90 -0.90 -0.78
N MET A 154 -26.63 -0.56 -0.58
CA MET A 154 -25.56 -0.70 -1.59
C MET A 154 -24.59 -1.86 -1.30
N PHE A 155 -24.83 -2.65 -0.25
CA PHE A 155 -24.05 -3.88 -0.07
C PHE A 155 -24.38 -4.86 -1.18
N PRO A 156 -23.37 -5.52 -1.78
CA PRO A 156 -23.64 -6.66 -2.63
C PRO A 156 -24.33 -7.73 -1.77
N THR A 157 -25.64 -7.89 -1.95
CA THR A 157 -26.37 -9.02 -1.37
C THR A 157 -25.77 -10.29 -1.94
N VAL A 158 -25.18 -11.10 -1.07
CA VAL A 158 -24.84 -12.48 -1.40
C VAL A 158 -26.16 -13.25 -1.43
N THR A 159 -26.79 -13.29 -2.60
CA THR A 159 -27.86 -14.24 -2.92
C THR A 159 -27.27 -15.49 -3.52
#